data_AF-W1NSW7-F1
#
_entry.id   AF-W1NSW7-F1
#
_cell.length_a   1.000
_cell.length_b   1.000
_cell.length_c   1.000
_cell.angle_alpha   90.00
_cell.angle_beta   90.00
_cell.angle_gamma   90.00
#
_symmetry.space_group_name_H-M   'P 1'
#
loop_
_entity.id
_entity.type
_entity.pdbx_description
1 polymer ?
#
loop_
_entity_poly.entity_id
_entity_poly.type
_entity_poly.pdbx_seq_one_letter_code
_entity_poly.pdbx_strand_id
1 'polypeptide(L)'
;MNFLLPKFCNRFKGKGEPLLHVTSYLLVVSAIRDKPVALIAMFVHSLTEDSITWYNEFVRDYHEASCQEMFKRFFAPFRTKKPRRIFVGEVVALTQGPNEPFTKVVERFNAMASDILQPQRGPSDIQHYVRKDHLYERNKSPK
;
A
#
# COMPACT_ATOMS: atom_id res chain seq x y z
N MET A 1 -19.73 -8.55 18.79
CA MET A 1 -18.27 -8.39 18.63
C MET A 1 -17.94 -6.93 18.83
N ASN A 2 -17.12 -6.59 19.83
CA ASN A 2 -16.61 -5.23 20.01
C ASN A 2 -15.37 -5.09 19.13
N PHE A 3 -15.51 -4.50 17.95
CA PHE A 3 -14.37 -4.13 17.12
C PHE A 3 -13.71 -2.90 17.73
N LEU A 4 -12.60 -3.10 18.44
CA LEU A 4 -11.74 -1.99 18.82
C LEU A 4 -11.17 -1.39 17.54
N LEU A 5 -11.44 -0.10 17.33
CA LEU A 5 -10.90 0.61 16.17
C LEU A 5 -9.36 0.58 16.24
N PRO A 6 -8.66 0.07 15.22
CA PRO A 6 -7.21 0.09 15.21
C PRO A 6 -6.70 1.53 15.29
N LYS A 7 -5.72 1.76 16.17
CA LYS A 7 -5.12 3.09 16.32
C LYS A 7 -4.09 3.31 15.21
N PHE A 8 -4.47 4.09 14.20
CA PHE A 8 -3.53 4.54 13.16
C PHE A 8 -2.72 5.72 13.68
N CYS A 9 -1.50 5.45 14.18
CA CYS A 9 -0.60 6.49 14.68
C CYS A 9 -0.07 7.41 13.57
N ASN A 10 0.10 6.88 12.36
CA ASN A 10 0.59 7.61 11.20
C ASN A 10 -0.53 7.70 10.16
N ARG A 11 -1.40 8.70 10.29
CA ARG A 11 -2.44 8.96 9.29
C ARG A 11 -1.85 9.68 8.08
N PHE A 12 -2.23 9.25 6.88
CA PHE A 12 -1.76 9.88 5.65
C PHE A 12 -2.44 11.21 5.42
N LYS A 13 -1.66 12.24 5.07
CA LYS A 13 -2.12 13.63 4.85
C LYS A 13 -2.20 14.01 3.37
N GLY A 14 -2.03 13.07 2.45
CA GLY A 14 -1.86 13.37 1.02
C GLY A 14 -0.41 13.71 0.62
N LYS A 15 0.55 13.62 1.55
CA LYS A 15 1.99 13.86 1.32
C LYS A 15 2.80 12.68 1.84
N GLY A 16 3.91 12.37 1.16
CA GLY A 16 4.79 11.24 1.47
C GLY A 16 4.52 10.03 0.58
N GLU A 17 5.03 8.87 0.98
CA GLU A 17 5.00 7.64 0.17
C GLU A 17 3.67 6.86 0.31
N PRO A 18 2.79 6.87 -0.71
CA PRO A 18 1.48 6.22 -0.62
C PRO A 18 1.59 4.70 -0.46
N LEU A 19 2.60 4.08 -1.06
CA LEU A 19 2.83 2.64 -0.99
C LEU A 19 3.19 2.20 0.44
N LEU A 20 4.04 2.98 1.11
CA LEU A 20 4.39 2.75 2.51
C LEU A 20 3.16 2.89 3.41
N HIS A 21 2.30 3.88 3.13
CA HIS A 21 1.04 4.05 3.85
C HIS A 21 0.11 2.83 3.69
N VAL A 22 -0.16 2.40 2.46
CA VAL A 22 -1.03 1.23 2.19
C VAL A 22 -0.46 -0.04 2.83
N THR A 23 0.86 -0.22 2.79
CA THR A 23 1.52 -1.36 3.44
C THR A 23 1.33 -1.33 4.96
N SER A 24 1.56 -0.17 5.58
CA SER A 24 1.36 0.03 7.03
C SER A 24 -0.10 -0.19 7.42
N TYR A 25 -1.04 0.32 6.63
CA TYR A 25 -2.47 0.09 6.79
C TYR A 25 -2.79 -1.41 6.83
N LEU A 26 -2.37 -2.17 5.82
CA LEU A 26 -2.64 -3.62 5.70
C LEU A 26 -2.00 -4.46 6.81
N LEU A 27 -0.93 -3.97 7.46
CA LEU A 27 -0.36 -4.60 8.65
C LEU A 27 -1.25 -4.39 9.88
N VAL A 28 -1.72 -3.14 10.08
CA VAL A 28 -2.60 -2.77 11.20
C VAL A 28 -3.96 -3.48 11.12
N VAL A 29 -4.52 -3.63 9.91
CA VAL A 29 -5.83 -4.28 9.70
C VAL A 29 -5.72 -5.73 9.25
N SER A 30 -4.63 -6.42 9.62
CA SER A 30 -4.34 -7.79 9.16
C SER A 30 -5.48 -8.80 9.41
N ALA A 31 -6.25 -8.62 10.49
CA ALA A 31 -7.37 -9.47 10.87
C ALA A 31 -8.61 -9.39 9.95
N ILE A 32 -8.66 -8.41 9.04
CA ILE A 32 -9.78 -8.22 8.10
C ILE A 32 -9.30 -8.25 6.63
N ARG A 33 -8.12 -8.81 6.37
CA ARG A 33 -7.53 -8.86 5.02
C ARG A 33 -8.39 -9.59 3.99
N ASP A 34 -9.20 -10.54 4.44
CA ASP A 34 -10.12 -11.33 3.63
C ASP A 34 -11.50 -10.65 3.45
N LYS A 35 -11.71 -9.47 4.05
CA LYS A 35 -12.99 -8.75 4.03
C LYS A 35 -12.84 -7.46 3.23
N PRO A 36 -12.94 -7.49 1.89
CA PRO A 36 -12.65 -6.33 1.03
C PRO A 36 -13.53 -5.11 1.32
N VAL A 37 -14.82 -5.33 1.64
CA VAL A 37 -15.73 -4.23 2.03
C VAL A 37 -15.26 -3.56 3.33
N ALA A 38 -14.84 -4.36 4.32
CA ALA A 38 -14.31 -3.84 5.57
C ALA A 38 -12.96 -3.12 5.35
N LEU A 39 -12.10 -3.61 4.46
CA LEU A 39 -10.85 -2.95 4.09
C LEU A 39 -11.07 -1.60 3.44
N ILE A 40 -12.09 -1.43 2.60
CA ILE A 40 -12.42 -0.12 2.02
C ILE A 40 -12.93 0.80 3.13
N ALA A 41 -13.95 0.34 3.89
CA ALA A 41 -14.58 1.13 4.94
C ALA A 41 -13.59 1.60 6.03
N MET A 42 -12.65 0.75 6.41
CA MET A 42 -11.65 1.07 7.45
C MET A 42 -10.53 1.99 6.95
N PHE A 43 -10.35 2.12 5.63
CA PHE A 43 -9.23 2.87 5.07
C PHE A 43 -9.29 4.35 5.46
N VAL A 44 -10.48 4.95 5.55
CA VAL A 44 -10.67 6.35 5.97
C VAL A 44 -10.07 6.68 7.34
N HIS A 45 -10.04 5.72 8.26
CA HIS A 45 -9.46 5.93 9.59
C HIS A 45 -7.94 6.04 9.58
N SER A 46 -7.30 5.61 8.49
CA SER A 46 -5.88 5.78 8.22
C SER A 46 -5.55 7.11 7.52
N LEU A 47 -6.56 7.93 7.20
CA LEU A 47 -6.43 9.14 6.42
C LEU A 47 -6.68 10.40 7.27
N THR A 48 -6.20 11.54 6.79
CA THR A 48 -6.46 12.87 7.35
C THR A 48 -6.32 13.94 6.26
N GLU A 49 -6.88 15.13 6.50
CA GLU A 49 -6.78 16.29 5.60
C GLU A 49 -7.24 15.93 4.17
N ASP A 50 -6.52 16.36 3.13
CA ASP A 50 -6.88 16.21 1.72
C ASP A 50 -7.15 14.76 1.30
N SER A 51 -6.53 13.79 1.97
CA SER A 51 -6.74 12.38 1.67
C SER A 51 -8.13 11.86 2.10
N ILE A 52 -8.78 12.50 3.09
CA ILE A 52 -10.19 12.21 3.43
C ILE A 52 -11.10 12.70 2.32
N THR A 53 -10.84 13.90 1.77
CA THR A 53 -11.61 14.43 0.64
C THR A 53 -11.57 13.48 -0.54
N TRP A 54 -10.36 13.01 -0.91
CA TRP A 54 -10.20 11.99 -1.94
C TRP A 54 -11.01 10.71 -1.65
N TYR A 55 -10.99 10.23 -0.40
CA TYR A 55 -11.72 9.01 -0.03
C TYR A 55 -13.22 9.20 -0.18
N ASN A 56 -13.75 10.34 0.25
CA ASN A 56 -15.17 10.66 0.15
C ASN A 56 -15.64 10.74 -1.31
N GLU A 57 -14.83 11.34 -2.19
CA GLU A 57 -15.08 11.36 -3.63
C GLU A 57 -15.05 9.94 -4.21
N PHE A 58 -14.06 9.13 -3.81
CA PHE A 58 -13.94 7.76 -4.26
C PHE A 58 -15.18 6.91 -3.90
N VAL A 59 -15.64 6.92 -2.65
CA VAL A 59 -16.80 6.11 -2.24
C VAL A 59 -18.11 6.59 -2.86
N ARG A 60 -18.22 7.89 -3.16
CA ARG A 60 -19.37 8.46 -3.87
C ARG A 60 -19.39 8.02 -5.33
N ASP A 61 -18.26 8.11 -6.01
CA ASP A 61 -18.18 7.94 -7.45
C ASP A 61 -17.95 6.46 -7.85
N TYR A 62 -17.48 5.62 -6.92
CA TYR A 62 -17.06 4.23 -7.17
C TYR A 62 -17.57 3.25 -6.09
N HIS A 63 -18.88 3.25 -5.84
CA HIS A 63 -19.52 2.41 -4.81
C HIS A 63 -19.34 0.89 -5.00
N GLU A 64 -19.09 0.41 -6.22
CA GLU A 64 -18.83 -1.02 -6.52
C GLU A 64 -17.34 -1.35 -6.73
N ALA A 65 -16.44 -0.39 -6.50
CA ALA A 65 -15.02 -0.64 -6.74
C ALA A 65 -14.44 -1.69 -5.79
N SER A 66 -13.60 -2.55 -6.35
CA SER A 66 -12.83 -3.51 -5.56
C SER A 66 -11.78 -2.80 -4.70
N CYS A 67 -11.32 -3.46 -3.64
CA CYS A 67 -10.24 -2.95 -2.80
C CYS A 67 -8.95 -2.71 -3.62
N GLN A 68 -8.70 -3.55 -4.63
CA GLN A 68 -7.59 -3.36 -5.56
C GLN A 68 -7.74 -2.06 -6.37
N GLU A 69 -8.93 -1.78 -6.88
CA GLU A 69 -9.21 -0.57 -7.66
C GLU A 69 -9.10 0.68 -6.77
N MET A 70 -9.54 0.61 -5.51
CA MET A 70 -9.34 1.67 -4.52
C MET A 70 -7.85 2.03 -4.37
N PHE A 71 -6.97 1.04 -4.13
CA PHE A 71 -5.54 1.31 -3.95
C PHE A 71 -4.88 1.82 -5.23
N LYS A 72 -5.26 1.28 -6.40
CA LYS A 72 -4.76 1.78 -7.68
C LYS A 72 -5.10 3.25 -7.89
N ARG A 73 -6.32 3.66 -7.56
CA ARG A 73 -6.78 5.05 -7.65
C ARG A 73 -6.20 5.94 -6.57
N PHE A 74 -5.94 5.40 -5.39
CA PHE A 74 -5.24 6.11 -4.32
C PHE A 74 -3.83 6.50 -4.74
N PHE A 75 -3.12 5.64 -5.46
CA PHE A 75 -1.77 5.95 -5.93
C PHE A 75 -1.72 7.03 -7.01
N ALA A 76 -2.76 7.20 -7.83
CA ALA A 76 -2.73 8.11 -8.97
C ALA A 76 -2.49 9.60 -8.58
N PRO A 77 -3.28 10.22 -7.68
CA PRO A 77 -3.09 11.61 -7.30
C PRO A 77 -1.90 11.82 -6.36
N PHE A 78 -1.54 10.81 -5.55
CA PHE A 78 -0.51 10.93 -4.52
C PHE A 78 0.87 10.42 -4.94
N ARG A 79 1.06 10.02 -6.20
CA ARG A 79 2.37 9.58 -6.70
C ARG A 79 3.33 10.78 -6.79
N THR A 80 4.12 11.00 -5.74
CA THR A 80 5.18 12.00 -5.75
C THR A 80 6.38 11.49 -6.55
N LYS A 81 6.34 11.75 -7.87
CA LYS A 81 7.39 11.45 -8.86
C LYS A 81 7.60 9.95 -9.16
N LYS A 82 8.16 9.70 -10.35
CA LYS A 82 8.56 8.35 -10.78
C LYS A 82 9.49 7.75 -9.71
N PRO A 83 9.25 6.52 -9.23
CA PRO A 83 10.22 5.83 -8.39
C PRO A 83 11.55 5.81 -9.15
N ARG A 84 12.58 6.41 -8.57
CA ARG A 84 13.93 6.35 -9.11
C ARG A 84 14.33 4.89 -9.02
N ARG A 85 14.70 4.25 -10.13
CA ARG A 85 15.26 2.88 -10.08
C ARG A 85 16.57 2.98 -9.32
N ILE A 86 16.56 2.65 -8.04
CA ILE A 86 17.77 2.44 -7.25
C ILE A 86 18.12 0.95 -7.38
N PHE A 87 19.28 0.66 -7.94
CA PHE A 87 19.80 -0.70 -8.01
C PHE A 87 20.39 -1.10 -6.66
N VAL A 88 20.30 -2.39 -6.31
CA VAL A 88 20.93 -2.93 -5.08
C VAL A 88 22.44 -2.56 -5.02
N GLY A 89 23.10 -2.48 -6.18
CA GLY A 89 24.49 -2.02 -6.26
C GLY A 89 24.72 -0.58 -5.77
N GLU A 90 23.76 0.33 -5.93
CA GLU A 90 23.85 1.71 -5.43
C GLU A 90 23.71 1.77 -3.89
N VAL A 91 22.94 0.85 -3.31
CA VAL A 91 22.76 0.72 -1.86
C VAL A 91 23.99 0.09 -1.21
N VAL A 92 24.57 -0.91 -1.87
CA VAL A 92 25.81 -1.57 -1.41
C VAL A 92 27.02 -0.65 -1.54
N ALA A 93 26.99 0.30 -2.48
CA ALA A 93 28.00 1.34 -2.62
C ALA A 93 27.87 2.48 -1.59
N LEU A 94 26.88 2.43 -0.70
CA LEU A 94 26.67 3.46 0.32
C LEU A 94 27.76 3.37 1.40
N THR A 95 28.78 4.21 1.29
CA THR A 95 29.83 4.34 2.32
C THR A 95 29.58 5.52 3.23
N GLN A 96 30.00 5.39 4.49
CA GLN A 96 30.08 6.49 5.45
C GLN A 96 31.21 7.44 5.04
N GLY A 97 30.93 8.74 4.95
CA GLY A 97 31.97 9.74 4.72
C GLY A 97 32.90 9.89 5.95
N PRO A 98 34.13 10.41 5.77
CA PRO A 98 35.14 10.49 6.84
C PRO A 98 34.71 11.33 8.06
N ASN A 99 33.73 12.23 7.90
CA ASN A 99 33.19 13.08 8.96
C ASN A 99 31.65 12.96 9.07
N GLU A 100 31.07 11.92 8.48
CA GLU A 100 29.62 11.74 8.48
C GLU A 100 29.17 10.95 9.71
N PRO A 101 28.23 11.46 10.52
CA PRO A 101 27.65 10.70 11.62
C PRO A 101 26.87 9.49 11.09
N PHE A 102 26.97 8.36 11.79
CA PHE A 102 26.29 7.12 11.44
C PHE A 102 24.77 7.30 11.24
N THR A 103 24.14 8.17 12.02
CA THR A 103 22.71 8.50 11.89
C THR A 103 22.34 9.02 10.50
N LYS A 104 23.20 9.84 9.88
CA LYS A 104 22.99 10.34 8.51
C LYS A 104 23.14 9.26 7.45
N VAL A 105 24.02 8.28 7.69
CA VAL A 105 24.18 7.12 6.81
C VAL A 105 22.92 6.26 6.86
N VAL A 106 22.37 6.02 8.05
CA VAL A 106 21.12 5.27 8.24
C VAL A 106 19.93 6.00 7.63
N GLU A 107 19.85 7.33 7.77
CA GLU A 107 18.81 8.14 7.11
C GLU A 107 18.88 8.03 5.58
N ARG A 108 20.08 8.13 5.00
CA ARG A 108 20.31 7.94 3.56
C ARG A 108 19.95 6.52 3.11
N PHE A 109 20.37 5.52 3.88
CA PHE A 109 20.05 4.12 3.60
C PHE A 109 18.54 3.89 3.61
N ASN A 110 17.83 4.39 4.63
CA ASN A 110 16.38 4.25 4.74
C ASN A 110 15.63 5.01 3.63
N ALA A 111 16.12 6.19 3.24
CA ALA A 111 15.59 6.93 2.10
C ALA A 111 15.78 6.15 0.79
N MET A 112 16.98 5.59 0.54
CA MET A 112 17.25 4.79 -0.65
C MET A 112 16.49 3.46 -0.63
N ALA A 113 16.39 2.80 0.52
CA ALA A 113 15.67 1.54 0.69
C ALA A 113 14.16 1.70 0.50
N SER A 114 13.61 2.88 0.85
CA SER A 114 12.20 3.23 0.57
C SER A 114 11.93 3.40 -0.93
N ASP A 115 12.97 3.76 -1.70
CA ASP A 115 12.92 3.92 -3.17
C ASP A 115 13.27 2.63 -3.94
N ILE A 116 13.71 1.56 -3.26
CA ILE A 116 13.94 0.25 -3.90
C ILE A 116 12.58 -0.34 -4.28
N LEU A 117 12.19 -0.14 -5.53
CA LEU A 117 11.25 -1.05 -6.18
C LEU A 117 11.82 -2.47 -6.08
N GLN A 118 11.03 -3.38 -5.53
CA GLN A 118 11.22 -4.80 -5.78
C GLN A 118 11.49 -5.02 -7.27
N PRO A 119 12.34 -5.99 -7.66
CA PRO A 119 12.51 -6.33 -9.06
C PRO A 119 11.13 -6.51 -9.68
N GLN A 120 10.89 -5.87 -10.83
CA GLN A 120 9.79 -6.31 -11.68
C GLN A 120 10.09 -7.74 -12.11
N ARG A 121 9.73 -8.72 -11.27
CA ARG A 121 9.16 -9.95 -11.79
C ARG A 121 7.89 -9.52 -12.48
N GLY A 122 7.73 -9.92 -13.74
CA GLY A 122 6.49 -9.75 -14.48
C GLY A 122 5.28 -10.32 -13.73
N PRO A 123 4.09 -10.26 -14.33
CA PRO A 123 2.79 -10.42 -13.66
C PRO A 123 2.46 -11.85 -13.16
N SER A 124 3.44 -12.65 -12.77
CA SER A 124 3.27 -14.04 -12.35
C SER A 124 3.02 -14.24 -10.85
N ASP A 125 3.38 -13.29 -9.97
CA ASP A 125 3.28 -13.54 -8.51
C ASP A 125 2.00 -12.97 -7.85
N ILE A 126 1.15 -12.24 -8.59
CA ILE A 126 -0.24 -11.97 -8.16
C ILE A 126 -1.12 -13.20 -8.42
N GLN A 127 -0.72 -14.12 -9.32
CA GLN A 127 -1.47 -15.35 -9.56
C GLN A 127 -1.43 -16.32 -8.36
N HIS A 128 -0.49 -16.15 -7.41
CA HIS A 128 -0.49 -16.97 -6.20
C HIS A 128 -1.64 -16.62 -5.23
N TYR A 129 -2.30 -15.47 -5.42
CA TYR A 129 -3.49 -15.09 -4.65
C TYR A 129 -4.81 -15.40 -5.37
N VAL A 130 -4.79 -15.88 -6.62
CA VAL A 130 -6.00 -16.04 -7.47
C VAL A 130 -6.37 -17.51 -7.73
N ARG A 131 -5.61 -18.49 -7.21
CA ARG A 131 -5.89 -19.92 -7.46
C ARG A 131 -6.81 -20.58 -6.42
N LYS A 132 -7.82 -19.86 -5.91
CA LYS A 132 -8.92 -20.48 -5.15
C LYS A 132 -10.33 -20.05 -5.56
N ASP A 133 -10.49 -18.94 -6.28
CA ASP A 133 -11.84 -18.44 -6.60
C ASP A 133 -12.45 -19.03 -7.88
N HIS A 134 -11.67 -19.72 -8.72
CA HIS A 134 -12.19 -20.32 -9.97
C HIS A 134 -12.71 -21.76 -9.84
N LEU A 135 -12.72 -22.34 -8.63
CA LEU A 135 -13.23 -23.69 -8.40
C LEU A 135 -14.65 -23.75 -7.81
N TYR A 136 -15.23 -22.62 -7.40
CA TYR A 136 -16.57 -22.62 -6.78
C TYR A 136 -17.72 -22.22 -7.72
N GLU A 137 -17.43 -21.53 -8.83
CA GLU A 137 -18.45 -21.03 -9.77
C GLU A 137 -18.88 -22.07 -10.83
N ARG A 138 -18.22 -23.24 -10.93
CA ARG A 138 -18.52 -24.22 -11.99
C ARG A 138 -19.54 -25.32 -11.63
N ASN A 139 -20.04 -25.36 -10.39
CA ASN A 139 -20.90 -26.44 -9.90
C ASN A 139 -22.35 -26.05 -9.61
N LYS A 140 -22.86 -24.94 -10.18
CA LYS A 140 -24.29 -24.62 -10.14
C LYS A 140 -24.85 -24.40 -11.54
N SER A 141 -25.01 -25.50 -12.28
CA SER A 141 -26.04 -25.57 -13.32
C SER A 141 -27.10 -26.58 -12.83
N PRO A 142 -28.34 -26.15 -12.56
CA PRO A 142 -29.42 -27.09 -12.32
C PRO A 142 -29.94 -27.63 -13.66
N LYS A 143 -30.05 -28.96 -13.77
CA LYS A 143 -31.06 -29.62 -14.58
C LYS A 143 -32.27 -29.90 -13.69
#